data_AF-A0A9E4WIW4-F1
#
_entry.id   AF-A0A9E4WIW4-F1
#
_cell.length_a   1.000
_cell.length_b   1.000
_cell.length_c   1.000
_cell.angle_alpha   90.00
_cell.angle_beta   90.00
_cell.angle_gamma   90.00
#
_symmetry.space_group_name_H-M   'P 1'
#
loop_
_entity.id
_entity.type
_entity.pdbx_description
1 polymer ?
#
loop_
_entity_poly.entity_id
_entity_poly.type
_entity_poly.pdbx_seq_one_letter_code
_entity_poly.pdbx_strand_id
1 'polypeptide(L)' 'MALDKQQLEEMYRRMCLIRYFEEAVIAIHSSGELIGPAHPYIGQEAVAVGACAALRDDDRIAGSHRS' A
#
# COMPACT_ATOMS: atom_id res chain seq x y z
N MET A 1 -0.86 22.89 -2.85
CA MET A 1 0.40 22.82 -3.62
C MET A 1 0.16 21.87 -4.78
N ALA A 2 0.56 22.22 -5.99
CA ALA A 2 0.43 21.29 -7.12
C ALA A 2 1.56 20.24 -7.03
N LEU A 3 1.22 18.97 -7.25
CA LEU A 3 2.20 17.88 -7.34
C LEU A 3 2.91 17.97 -8.70
N ASP A 4 4.23 17.81 -8.70
CA ASP A 4 4.98 17.69 -9.94
C ASP A 4 4.86 16.29 -10.57
N LYS A 5 5.33 16.17 -11.81
CA LYS A 5 5.27 14.91 -12.57
C LYS A 5 5.99 13.76 -11.86
N GLN A 6 7.16 14.02 -11.28
CA GLN A 6 7.97 12.99 -10.63
C GLN A 6 7.29 12.48 -9.35
N GLN A 7 6.67 13.38 -8.59
CA GLN A 7 5.85 13.03 -7.43
C GLN A 7 4.67 12.14 -7.84
N LEU A 8 3.95 12.51 -8.91
CA LEU A 8 2.83 11.72 -9.41
C LEU A 8 3.26 10.32 -9.90
N GLU A 9 4.37 10.23 -10.62
CA GLU A 9 4.92 8.95 -11.09
C GLU A 9 5.33 8.05 -9.93
N GLU A 10 5.98 8.61 -8.89
CA GLU A 10 6.38 7.85 -7.71
C GLU A 10 5.17 7.40 -6.88
N MET A 11 4.17 8.26 -6.70
CA MET A 11 2.93 7.89 -6.01
C MET A 11 2.19 6.77 -6.77
N TYR A 12 2.10 6.88 -8.09
CA TYR A 12 1.49 5.84 -8.93
C TYR A 12 2.26 4.52 -8.82
N ARG A 13 3.60 4.55 -8.92
CA ARG A 13 4.47 3.38 -8.77
C ARG A 13 4.23 2.69 -7.42
N ARG A 14 4.13 3.45 -6.33
CA ARG A 14 3.85 2.91 -4.99
C ARG A 14 2.46 2.28 -4.89
N MET A 15 1.43 2.89 -5.47
CA MET A 15 0.09 2.30 -5.49
C MET A 15 0.08 0.96 -6.26
N CYS A 16 0.73 0.90 -7.42
CA CYS A 16 0.90 -0.36 -8.16
C CYS A 16 1.67 -1.41 -7.38
N LEU A 17 2.73 -1.00 -6.66
CA LEU A 17 3.50 -1.91 -5.83
C LEU A 17 2.64 -2.54 -4.72
N ILE A 18 1.83 -1.74 -4.01
CA ILE A 18 0.89 -2.25 -3.01
C ILE A 18 -0.08 -3.23 -3.67
N ARG A 19 -0.68 -2.87 -4.81
CA ARG A 19 -1.60 -3.75 -5.53
C ARG A 19 -0.98 -5.10 -5.87
N TYR A 20 0.20 -5.11 -6.48
CA TYR A 20 0.86 -6.35 -6.90
C TYR A 20 1.29 -7.22 -5.72
N PHE A 21 1.75 -6.59 -4.64
CA PHE A 21 2.05 -7.31 -3.41
C PHE A 21 0.79 -8.02 -2.88
N GLU A 22 -0.33 -7.31 -2.80
CA GLU A 22 -1.59 -7.86 -2.29
C GLU A 22 -2.15 -8.97 -3.18
N GLU A 23 -2.10 -8.82 -4.50
CA GLU A 23 -2.50 -9.86 -5.45
C GLU A 23 -1.66 -11.13 -5.28
N ALA A 24 -0.35 -10.99 -5.06
CA ALA A 24 0.54 -12.12 -4.78
C ALA A 24 0.22 -12.79 -3.43
N VAL A 25 -0.02 -12.00 -2.38
CA VAL A 25 -0.43 -12.52 -1.06
C VAL A 25 -1.75 -13.31 -1.18
N ILE A 26 -2.73 -12.78 -1.92
CA ILE A 26 -4.01 -13.47 -2.15
C ILE A 26 -3.79 -14.79 -2.91
N ALA A 27 -2.90 -14.83 -3.90
CA ALA A 27 -2.60 -16.05 -4.65
C ALA A 27 -1.98 -17.14 -3.75
N ILE A 28 -1.02 -16.77 -2.90
CA ILE A 28 -0.36 -17.69 -1.94
C ILE A 28 -1.34 -18.11 -0.83
N HIS A 29 -2.23 -17.20 -0.40
CA HIS A 29 -3.30 -17.54 0.55
C HIS A 29 -4.28 -18.55 -0.05
N SER A 30 -4.66 -18.35 -1.31
CA SER A 30 -5.57 -19.23 -2.03
C SER A 30 -4.95 -20.60 -2.35
N SER A 31 -3.62 -20.70 -2.47
CA SER A 31 -2.92 -21.98 -2.62
C SER A 31 -2.82 -22.78 -1.32
N GLY A 32 -3.14 -22.17 -0.18
CA GLY A 32 -3.03 -22.78 1.15
C GLY A 32 -1.61 -22.74 1.73
N GLU A 33 -0.66 -22.10 1.05
CA GLU A 33 0.72 -21.94 1.54
C GLU A 33 0.83 -20.89 2.65
N LEU A 34 -0.07 -19.89 2.66
CA LEU A 34 -0.20 -18.92 3.75
C LEU A 34 -1.33 -19.31 4.70
N ILE A 35 -0.98 -19.68 5.93
CA ILE A 35 -1.93 -20.09 6.98
C ILE A 35 -2.30 -18.89 7.86
N GLY A 36 -3.60 -18.66 8.06
CA GLY A 36 -4.13 -17.58 8.89
C GLY A 36 -4.88 -16.52 8.08
N PRO A 37 -5.33 -15.42 8.72
CA PRO A 37 -6.08 -14.37 8.03
C PRO A 37 -5.14 -13.45 7.23
N ALA A 38 -5.50 -13.19 5.97
CA ALA A 38 -4.96 -12.08 5.18
C ALA A 38 -6.02 -10.97 5.11
N HIS A 39 -5.61 -9.70 5.23
CA HIS A 39 -6.51 -8.53 5.20
C HIS A 39 -6.10 -7.56 4.09
N PRO A 40 -6.39 -7.87 2.81
CA PRO A 40 -5.80 -7.13 1.70
C PRO A 40 -6.19 -5.65 1.67
N TYR A 41 -5.24 -4.79 1.32
CA TYR A 41 -5.43 -3.34 1.16
C TYR A 41 -5.92 -2.92 -0.24
N ILE A 42 -6.32 -3.87 -1.08
CA ILE A 42 -6.77 -3.63 -2.46
C ILE A 42 -7.92 -2.61 -2.47
N GLY A 43 -7.74 -1.55 -3.27
CA GLY A 43 -8.69 -0.45 -3.42
C GLY A 43 -8.47 0.72 -2.45
N GLN A 44 -7.53 0.60 -1.50
CA GLN A 44 -7.19 1.65 -0.54
C GLN A 44 -5.76 2.20 -0.74
N GLU A 45 -5.05 1.81 -1.80
CA GLU A 45 -3.63 2.12 -2.00
C GLU A 45 -3.33 3.62 -1.96
N ALA A 46 -4.24 4.44 -2.51
CA ALA A 46 -4.13 5.89 -2.50
C ALA A 46 -4.15 6.49 -1.07
N VAL A 47 -4.78 5.82 -0.11
CA VAL A 47 -4.85 6.27 1.29
C VAL A 47 -3.46 6.17 1.93
N ALA A 48 -2.83 5.00 1.87
CA ALA A 48 -1.49 4.79 2.43
C ALA A 48 -0.43 5.65 1.70
N VAL A 49 -0.45 5.65 0.36
CA VAL A 49 0.52 6.42 -0.43
C VAL A 49 0.34 7.93 -0.21
N GLY A 50 -0.90 8.42 -0.25
CA GLY A 50 -1.20 9.84 -0.04
C GLY A 50 -0.87 10.31 1.37
N ALA A 51 -1.22 9.52 2.39
CA ALA A 51 -0.88 9.84 3.78
C ALA A 51 0.64 9.90 3.97
N CYS A 52 1.37 8.86 3.57
CA CYS A 52 2.82 8.81 3.74
C CYS A 52 3.56 9.86 2.89
N ALA A 53 3.04 10.25 1.73
CA ALA A 53 3.63 11.32 0.91
C ALA A 53 3.51 12.72 1.54
N ALA A 54 2.59 12.90 2.49
CA ALA A 54 2.38 14.17 3.20
C ALA A 54 3.11 14.24 4.56
N LEU A 55 3.69 13.12 5.01
CA LEU A 55 4.44 13.03 6.27
C LEU A 55 5.93 13.34 6.04
N ARG A 56 6.61 13.77 7.11
CA ARG A 56 8.07 13.79 7.18
C ARG A 56 8.57 12.42 7.64
N ASP A 57 9.84 12.14 7.38
CA ASP A 57 10.49 10.88 7.78
C ASP A 57 10.54 10.69 9.31
N ASP A 58 10.38 11.77 10.09
CA ASP A 58 10.35 11.75 11.57
C ASP A 58 8.94 11.70 12.17
N ASP A 59 7.89 11.79 11.34
CA ASP A 59 6.51 11.65 11.79
C ASP A 59 6.18 10.16 12.06
N ARG A 60 5.24 9.93 12.99
CA ARG A 60 4.82 8.58 13.40
C ARG A 60 3.42 8.26 12.88
N ILE A 61 3.23 7.05 12.40
CA ILE A 61 1.94 6.48 11.99
C ILE A 61 1.65 5.20 12.78
N ALA A 62 0.38 4.95 13.08
CA ALA A 62 -0.09 3.71 13.68
C ALA A 62 -1.03 3.00 12.71
N GLY A 63 -0.76 1.72 12.45
CA GLY A 63 -1.58 0.84 11.61
C GLY A 63 -2.52 -0.04 12.44
N SER A 64 -3.34 -0.83 11.74
CA SER A 64 -4.18 -1.87 12.34
C SER A 64 -3.87 -3.22 11.68
N HIS A 65 -4.83 -4.15 11.65
CA HIS A 65 -4.68 -5.41 10.90
C HIS A 65 -4.67 -5.23 9.37
N ARG A 66 -5.01 -4.03 8.89
CA ARG A 66 -5.09 -3.64 7.48
C ARG A 66 -4.32 -2.31 7.31
N SER A 67 -3.04 -2.40 7.01
CA SER A 67 -2.12 -1.26 6.82
C SER A 67 -0.90 -1.66 6.01
#